data_AF-A0A9N8VN12-F1
#
_entry.id   AF-A0A9N8VN12-F1
#
_cell.length_a   1.000
_cell.length_b   1.000
_cell.length_c   1.000
_cell.angle_alpha   90.00
_cell.angle_beta   90.00
_cell.angle_gamma   90.00
#
_symmetry.space_group_name_H-M   'P 1'
#
loop_
_entity.id
_entity.type
_entity.pdbx_description
1 polymer ?
#
loop_
_entity_poly.entity_id
_entity_poly.type
_entity_poly.pdbx_seq_one_letter_code
_entity_poly.pdbx_strand_id
1 'polypeptide(L)'
;MVNAQEWLNKSFPNKKEVNCIIRFGDQHLFGEFGEAEYLTLEGELKISDFPKLTTLIIGSENLTSIKFINCPNLVDVDVTSCPELKLIEFHNSGSQPICQLFTKIREKEWDRVWELRSEITESLEEEKRELQKDIFSLQEKSRLDGKEIKRLNKKNQILEKENQELSKQLEETKFETVDLEGKIEIKKKQLKRTKSDLERCFKEDNAPNEDEIPKNKKVPRPGGGRCPGEYCGAIFGEEENEDYNRKNLQSEIQKAIQEIEAGLQEEPVITSEELDADSPIGWKEELENVSGLADLNNKKEIILRIIKKRRTLKIQQQPLKIFLQQIIQQIKSELNKKPSLENHELNEPN
;
A
#
# COMPACT_ATOMS: atom_id res chain seq x y z
N MET A 1 30.74 -38.11 -17.25
CA MET A 1 29.77 -37.98 -18.36
C MET A 1 30.27 -38.83 -19.51
N VAL A 2 29.37 -39.50 -20.21
CA VAL A 2 29.69 -40.35 -21.36
C VAL A 2 28.74 -39.98 -22.48
N ASN A 3 29.27 -39.82 -23.69
CA ASN A 3 28.45 -39.62 -24.86
C ASN A 3 27.45 -40.78 -25.00
N ALA A 4 26.16 -40.46 -25.10
CA ALA A 4 25.09 -41.47 -25.09
C ALA A 4 25.25 -42.50 -26.23
N GLN A 5 25.72 -42.07 -27.40
CA GLN A 5 25.95 -42.94 -28.54
C GLN A 5 27.14 -43.88 -28.33
N GLU A 6 28.23 -43.37 -27.77
CA GLU A 6 29.41 -44.19 -27.43
C GLU A 6 29.04 -45.28 -26.43
N TRP A 7 28.29 -44.92 -25.39
CA TRP A 7 27.77 -45.87 -24.41
C TRP A 7 26.93 -46.96 -25.07
N LEU A 8 25.99 -46.59 -25.95
CA LEU A 8 25.13 -47.55 -26.64
C LEU A 8 25.95 -48.53 -27.49
N ASN A 9 26.90 -48.01 -28.26
CA ASN A 9 27.75 -48.81 -29.14
C ASN A 9 28.66 -49.77 -28.37
N LYS A 10 29.22 -49.31 -27.24
CA LYS A 10 30.09 -50.11 -26.37
C LYS A 10 29.31 -51.19 -25.62
N SER A 11 28.10 -50.87 -25.15
CA SER A 11 27.29 -51.78 -24.33
C SER A 11 26.59 -52.85 -25.16
N PHE A 12 26.27 -52.55 -26.43
CA PHE A 12 25.49 -53.44 -27.29
C PHE A 12 26.14 -53.65 -28.66
N PRO A 13 27.30 -54.34 -28.72
CA PRO A 13 27.98 -54.60 -29.99
C PRO A 13 27.15 -55.50 -30.93
N ASN A 14 26.33 -56.41 -30.39
CA ASN A 14 25.43 -57.26 -31.18
C ASN A 14 23.96 -56.80 -31.06
N LYS A 15 23.61 -55.73 -31.78
CA LYS A 15 22.26 -55.12 -31.75
C LYS A 15 21.12 -56.06 -32.17
N LYS A 16 21.39 -57.10 -32.95
CA LYS A 16 20.38 -58.02 -33.50
C LYS A 16 19.71 -58.91 -32.46
N GLU A 17 20.34 -59.10 -31.31
CA GLU A 17 19.86 -60.00 -30.24
C GLU A 17 19.24 -59.24 -29.07
N VAL A 18 19.42 -57.92 -29.01
CA VAL A 18 18.95 -57.10 -27.90
C VAL A 18 17.44 -56.90 -28.01
N ASN A 19 16.72 -57.35 -26.97
CA ASN A 19 15.26 -57.22 -26.86
C ASN A 19 14.82 -56.15 -25.87
N CYS A 20 15.71 -55.72 -24.97
CA CYS A 20 15.43 -54.76 -23.90
C CYS A 20 16.69 -53.93 -23.62
N ILE A 21 16.52 -52.61 -23.49
CA ILE A 21 17.57 -51.70 -23.04
C ILE A 21 17.01 -50.96 -21.84
N ILE A 22 17.67 -51.10 -20.69
CA ILE A 22 17.28 -50.41 -19.46
C ILE A 22 18.50 -49.66 -18.93
N ARG A 23 18.34 -48.36 -18.75
CA ARG A 23 19.33 -47.48 -18.15
C ARG A 23 18.62 -46.44 -17.31
N PHE A 24 18.66 -46.59 -16.00
CA PHE A 24 18.18 -45.55 -15.08
C PHE A 24 19.30 -44.53 -14.88
N GLY A 25 19.03 -43.27 -15.21
CA GLY A 25 19.92 -42.15 -14.90
C GLY A 25 19.79 -41.80 -13.43
N ASP A 26 20.92 -41.77 -12.73
CA ASP A 26 21.15 -41.26 -11.37
C ASP A 26 20.25 -41.79 -10.23
N GLN A 27 19.37 -42.75 -10.49
CA GLN A 27 18.57 -43.39 -9.44
C GLN A 27 19.35 -44.52 -8.77
N HIS A 28 19.57 -44.36 -7.47
CA HIS A 28 20.08 -45.36 -6.55
C HIS A 28 19.21 -46.64 -6.59
N LEU A 29 19.57 -47.61 -7.43
CA LEU A 29 19.25 -48.99 -7.11
C LEU A 29 20.22 -49.42 -6.00
N PHE A 30 19.79 -49.24 -4.75
CA PHE A 30 20.47 -49.78 -3.57
C PHE A 30 20.63 -51.31 -3.74
N GLY A 31 21.80 -51.73 -4.19
CA GLY A 31 22.28 -53.11 -4.11
C GLY A 31 23.52 -53.12 -3.22
N GLU A 32 23.51 -53.92 -2.16
CA GLU A 32 24.50 -53.94 -1.06
C GLU A 32 25.96 -54.25 -1.46
N PHE A 33 26.28 -54.48 -2.74
CA PHE A 33 27.61 -54.88 -3.15
C PHE A 33 27.98 -54.31 -4.52
N GLY A 34 28.69 -53.17 -4.52
CA GLY A 34 29.46 -52.69 -5.66
C GLY A 34 29.38 -51.18 -5.87
N GLU A 35 30.53 -50.53 -5.95
CA GLU A 35 30.67 -49.13 -6.38
C GLU A 35 30.13 -49.00 -7.82
N ALA A 36 28.89 -48.56 -7.97
CA ALA A 36 28.34 -48.23 -9.28
C ALA A 36 28.95 -46.89 -9.74
N GLU A 37 29.79 -46.93 -10.77
CA GLU A 37 30.24 -45.71 -11.44
C GLU A 37 29.03 -44.99 -12.06
N TYR A 38 28.73 -43.79 -11.56
CA TYR A 38 27.67 -42.91 -12.04
C TYR A 38 28.04 -42.35 -13.43
N LEU A 39 27.75 -43.11 -14.47
CA LEU A 39 27.87 -42.64 -15.84
C LEU A 39 26.56 -41.96 -16.25
N THR A 40 26.58 -40.62 -16.19
CA THR A 40 25.58 -39.75 -16.82
C THR A 40 25.75 -39.74 -18.34
N LEU A 41 24.67 -39.97 -19.07
CA LEU A 41 24.67 -39.95 -20.54
C LEU A 41 24.42 -38.53 -21.06
N GLU A 42 25.19 -38.08 -22.02
CA GLU A 42 25.00 -36.75 -22.62
C GLU A 42 24.89 -36.79 -24.14
N GLY A 43 24.26 -35.76 -24.69
CA GLY A 43 24.17 -35.53 -26.13
C GLY A 43 23.02 -36.26 -26.81
N GLU A 44 23.21 -36.59 -28.08
CA GLU A 44 22.20 -37.26 -28.91
C GLU A 44 22.34 -38.79 -28.82
N LEU A 45 21.20 -39.48 -28.72
CA LEU A 45 21.13 -40.94 -28.73
C LEU A 45 20.40 -41.44 -29.98
N LYS A 46 21.11 -42.12 -30.87
CA LYS A 46 20.57 -42.74 -32.08
C LYS A 46 20.50 -44.26 -31.91
N ILE A 47 19.29 -44.76 -31.73
CA ILE A 47 18.99 -46.18 -31.59
C ILE A 47 18.61 -46.70 -32.98
N SER A 48 19.62 -47.20 -33.70
CA SER A 48 19.44 -47.77 -35.03
C SER A 48 19.70 -49.27 -35.07
N ASP A 49 18.93 -49.97 -35.90
CA ASP A 49 19.17 -51.36 -36.31
C ASP A 49 19.06 -52.37 -35.15
N PHE A 50 18.05 -52.16 -34.30
CA PHE A 50 17.66 -53.06 -33.22
C PHE A 50 16.37 -53.81 -33.59
N PRO A 51 16.45 -54.86 -34.44
CA PRO A 51 15.27 -55.53 -34.99
C PRO A 51 14.42 -56.25 -33.95
N LYS A 52 15.00 -56.64 -32.80
CA LYS A 52 14.30 -57.37 -31.73
C LYS A 52 13.95 -56.51 -30.51
N LEU A 53 14.34 -55.24 -30.49
CA LEU A 53 14.12 -54.38 -29.34
C LEU A 53 12.64 -54.13 -29.15
N THR A 54 12.13 -54.49 -27.98
CA THR A 54 10.72 -54.35 -27.58
C THR A 54 10.52 -53.27 -26.53
N THR A 55 11.52 -53.07 -25.67
CA THR A 55 11.44 -52.17 -24.51
C THR A 55 12.69 -51.32 -24.44
N LEU A 56 12.52 -50.00 -24.36
CA LEU A 56 13.57 -49.07 -23.96
C LEU A 56 13.13 -48.34 -22.70
N ILE A 57 13.95 -48.38 -21.66
CA ILE A 57 13.83 -47.51 -20.49
C ILE A 57 15.14 -46.77 -20.40
N ILE A 58 15.10 -45.44 -20.54
CA ILE A 58 16.29 -44.61 -20.42
C ILE A 58 16.01 -43.39 -19.55
N GLY A 59 16.94 -43.09 -18.65
CA GLY A 59 16.98 -41.80 -17.98
C GLY A 59 18.36 -41.21 -17.99
N SER A 60 18.42 -39.89 -18.20
CA SER A 60 19.65 -39.12 -18.11
C SER A 60 19.37 -37.62 -18.12
N GLU A 61 20.02 -36.89 -17.22
CA GLU A 61 19.80 -35.44 -17.09
C GLU A 61 20.22 -34.64 -18.34
N ASN A 62 21.19 -35.15 -19.10
CA ASN A 62 21.90 -34.41 -20.15
C ASN A 62 21.62 -34.91 -21.59
N LEU A 63 20.59 -35.74 -21.78
CA LEU A 63 20.18 -36.18 -23.12
C LEU A 63 19.41 -35.08 -23.84
N THR A 64 19.83 -34.71 -25.05
CA THR A 64 19.22 -33.61 -25.82
C THR A 64 18.27 -34.11 -26.92
N SER A 65 18.54 -35.26 -27.53
CA SER A 65 17.63 -35.90 -28.49
C SER A 65 17.73 -37.43 -28.47
N ILE A 66 16.61 -38.09 -28.81
CA ILE A 66 16.54 -39.54 -29.01
C ILE A 66 15.92 -39.82 -30.39
N LYS A 67 16.62 -40.60 -31.21
CA LYS A 67 16.18 -40.98 -32.55
C LYS A 67 16.11 -42.49 -32.70
N PHE A 68 14.94 -43.00 -33.05
CA PHE A 68 14.71 -44.40 -33.33
C PHE A 68 14.70 -44.65 -34.83
N ILE A 69 15.55 -45.55 -35.31
CA ILE A 69 15.65 -45.90 -36.74
C ILE A 69 15.60 -47.42 -36.90
N ASN A 70 14.68 -47.94 -37.70
CA ASN A 70 14.57 -49.38 -37.97
C ASN A 70 14.45 -50.23 -36.70
N CYS A 71 13.60 -49.81 -35.77
CA CYS A 71 13.25 -50.55 -34.56
C CYS A 71 11.80 -51.05 -34.68
N PRO A 72 11.51 -52.05 -35.54
CA PRO A 72 10.15 -52.41 -35.92
C PRO A 72 9.32 -53.03 -34.79
N ASN A 73 9.98 -53.67 -33.81
CA ASN A 73 9.34 -54.38 -32.72
C ASN A 73 9.30 -53.59 -31.41
N LEU A 74 9.68 -52.31 -31.44
CA LEU A 74 9.66 -51.47 -30.24
C LEU A 74 8.21 -51.22 -29.83
N VAL A 75 7.87 -51.53 -28.58
CA VAL A 75 6.51 -51.41 -28.04
C VAL A 75 6.50 -50.41 -26.90
N ASP A 76 7.42 -50.54 -25.96
CA ASP A 76 7.48 -49.69 -24.78
C ASP A 76 8.73 -48.82 -24.79
N VAL A 77 8.53 -47.52 -24.57
CA VAL A 77 9.60 -46.54 -24.47
C VAL A 77 9.28 -45.67 -23.28
N ASP A 78 10.10 -45.78 -22.24
CA ASP A 78 10.03 -44.94 -21.06
C ASP A 78 11.27 -44.06 -21.00
N VAL A 79 11.04 -42.75 -21.07
CA VAL A 79 12.11 -41.75 -20.98
C VAL A 79 11.87 -40.96 -19.70
N THR A 80 12.66 -41.26 -18.67
CA THR A 80 12.51 -40.67 -17.33
C THR A 80 13.68 -39.73 -17.04
N SER A 81 13.45 -38.67 -16.27
CA SER A 81 14.54 -37.81 -15.79
C SER A 81 15.44 -37.20 -16.90
N CYS A 82 14.84 -36.79 -18.03
CA CYS A 82 15.54 -36.13 -19.15
C CYS A 82 15.06 -34.67 -19.33
N PRO A 83 15.42 -33.74 -18.43
CA PRO A 83 14.96 -32.35 -18.47
C PRO A 83 15.46 -31.59 -19.72
N GLU A 84 16.62 -31.96 -20.27
CA GLU A 84 17.21 -31.33 -21.46
C GLU A 84 16.72 -31.93 -22.79
N LEU A 85 15.80 -32.91 -22.76
CA LEU A 85 15.34 -33.61 -23.95
C LEU A 85 14.40 -32.74 -24.77
N LYS A 86 14.85 -32.35 -25.97
CA LYS A 86 14.10 -31.44 -26.86
C LYS A 86 13.34 -32.17 -27.96
N LEU A 87 13.80 -33.38 -28.32
CA LEU A 87 13.36 -34.04 -29.54
C LEU A 87 13.37 -35.56 -29.38
N ILE A 88 12.23 -36.18 -29.71
CA ILE A 88 12.10 -37.63 -29.87
C ILE A 88 11.57 -37.89 -31.29
N GLU A 89 12.36 -38.58 -32.11
CA GLU A 89 11.98 -38.92 -33.49
C GLU A 89 11.87 -40.43 -33.69
N PHE A 90 10.82 -40.82 -34.40
CA PHE A 90 10.56 -42.21 -34.77
C PHE A 90 10.60 -42.35 -36.31
N HIS A 91 11.62 -43.03 -36.83
CA HIS A 91 11.80 -43.30 -38.25
C HIS A 91 11.69 -44.80 -38.51
N ASN A 92 10.74 -45.23 -39.35
CA ASN A 92 10.52 -46.63 -39.71
C ASN A 92 10.38 -47.60 -38.51
N SER A 93 9.92 -47.11 -37.37
CA SER A 93 9.37 -47.94 -36.29
C SER A 93 7.90 -48.20 -36.61
N GLY A 94 7.37 -49.38 -36.25
CA GLY A 94 5.94 -49.63 -36.40
C GLY A 94 5.12 -48.51 -35.76
N SER A 95 3.92 -48.24 -36.25
CA SER A 95 3.10 -47.09 -35.79
C SER A 95 2.53 -47.26 -34.37
N GLN A 96 2.63 -48.45 -33.78
CA GLN A 96 2.05 -48.79 -32.47
C GLN A 96 2.70 -48.12 -31.24
N PRO A 97 4.03 -48.11 -31.05
CA PRO A 97 4.67 -47.53 -29.84
C PRO A 97 4.43 -46.03 -29.67
N ILE A 98 4.27 -45.27 -30.76
CA ILE A 98 4.07 -43.81 -30.70
C ILE A 98 2.77 -43.47 -29.94
N CYS A 99 1.68 -44.21 -30.17
CA CYS A 99 0.39 -43.93 -29.53
C CYS A 99 0.38 -44.23 -28.01
N GLN A 100 1.14 -45.22 -27.54
CA GLN A 100 1.20 -45.59 -26.12
C GLN A 100 2.06 -44.61 -25.30
N LEU A 101 3.09 -44.03 -25.92
CA LEU A 101 3.97 -43.07 -25.27
C LEU A 101 3.26 -41.72 -25.04
N PHE A 102 2.55 -41.23 -26.05
CA PHE A 102 1.77 -39.99 -25.92
C PHE A 102 0.64 -40.11 -24.90
N THR A 103 0.06 -41.29 -24.70
CA THR A 103 -0.98 -41.51 -23.69
C THR A 103 -0.39 -41.50 -22.28
N LYS A 104 0.71 -42.21 -22.02
CA LYS A 104 1.38 -42.22 -20.71
C LYS A 104 1.94 -40.85 -20.30
N ILE A 105 2.59 -40.12 -21.21
CA ILE A 105 3.09 -38.76 -20.93
C ILE A 105 1.92 -37.84 -20.61
N ARG A 106 0.86 -37.90 -21.42
CA ARG A 106 -0.33 -37.08 -21.21
C ARG A 106 -0.98 -37.41 -19.87
N GLU A 107 -1.13 -38.68 -19.48
CA GLU A 107 -1.69 -39.06 -18.18
C GLU A 107 -0.89 -38.48 -17.01
N LYS A 108 0.44 -38.65 -16.99
CA LYS A 108 1.29 -38.09 -15.91
C LYS A 108 1.25 -36.57 -15.85
N GLU A 109 1.26 -35.88 -17.00
CA GLU A 109 1.15 -34.42 -17.03
C GLU A 109 -0.24 -33.96 -16.57
N TRP A 110 -1.29 -34.68 -16.94
CA TRP A 110 -2.66 -34.38 -16.51
C TRP A 110 -2.86 -34.58 -15.01
N ASP A 111 -2.28 -35.61 -14.40
CA ASP A 111 -2.33 -35.82 -12.96
C ASP A 111 -1.66 -34.67 -12.20
N ARG A 112 -0.47 -34.25 -12.65
CA ARG A 112 0.23 -33.09 -12.07
C ARG A 112 -0.55 -31.79 -12.24
N VAL A 113 -1.14 -31.56 -13.41
CA VAL A 113 -2.00 -30.39 -13.66
C VAL A 113 -3.24 -30.43 -12.75
N TRP A 114 -3.79 -31.60 -12.51
CA TRP A 114 -4.94 -31.78 -11.62
C TRP A 114 -4.59 -31.50 -10.15
N GLU A 115 -3.45 -32.01 -9.66
CA GLU A 115 -2.94 -31.72 -8.31
C GLU A 115 -2.72 -30.22 -8.11
N LEU A 116 -1.99 -29.56 -9.01
CA LEU A 116 -1.75 -28.12 -8.96
C LEU A 116 -3.06 -27.33 -9.00
N ARG A 117 -4.03 -27.75 -9.82
CA ARG A 117 -5.36 -27.14 -9.86
C ARG A 117 -6.10 -27.29 -8.54
N SER A 118 -5.99 -28.45 -7.88
CA SER A 118 -6.59 -28.70 -6.57
C SER A 118 -5.97 -27.79 -5.51
N GLU A 119 -4.64 -27.70 -5.44
CA GLU A 119 -3.92 -26.84 -4.49
C GLU A 119 -4.28 -25.35 -4.66
N ILE A 120 -4.33 -24.88 -5.91
CA ILE A 120 -4.74 -23.50 -6.21
C ILE A 120 -6.19 -23.25 -5.78
N THR A 121 -7.08 -24.22 -5.99
CA THR A 121 -8.49 -24.09 -5.61
C THR A 121 -8.66 -24.03 -4.10
N GLU A 122 -7.95 -24.89 -3.35
CA GLU A 122 -7.99 -24.91 -1.89
C GLU A 122 -7.44 -23.61 -1.29
N SER A 123 -6.32 -23.10 -1.83
CA SER A 123 -5.74 -21.82 -1.42
C SER A 123 -6.71 -20.65 -1.64
N LEU A 124 -7.37 -20.59 -2.81
CA LEU A 124 -8.39 -19.58 -3.12
C LEU A 124 -9.61 -19.67 -2.19
N GLU A 125 -10.02 -20.89 -1.81
CA GLU A 125 -11.14 -21.08 -0.88
C GLU A 125 -10.81 -20.67 0.56
N GLU A 126 -9.57 -20.86 1.02
CA GLU A 126 -9.12 -20.35 2.32
C GLU A 126 -9.07 -18.81 2.32
N GLU A 127 -8.46 -18.18 1.32
CA GLU A 127 -8.39 -16.71 1.21
C GLU A 127 -9.80 -16.10 1.16
N LYS A 128 -10.72 -16.71 0.41
CA LYS A 128 -12.13 -16.29 0.38
C LYS A 128 -12.79 -16.37 1.77
N ARG A 129 -12.49 -17.40 2.57
CA ARG A 129 -13.01 -17.55 3.93
C ARG A 129 -12.42 -16.50 4.88
N GLU A 130 -11.15 -16.17 4.76
CA GLU A 130 -10.51 -15.10 5.54
C GLU A 130 -11.12 -13.73 5.21
N LEU A 131 -11.24 -13.38 3.93
CA LEU A 131 -11.86 -12.13 3.50
C LEU A 131 -13.31 -11.99 3.97
N GLN A 132 -14.07 -13.10 4.00
CA GLN A 132 -15.42 -13.10 4.54
C GLN A 132 -15.44 -12.78 6.04
N LYS A 133 -14.52 -13.35 6.83
CA LYS A 133 -14.39 -13.04 8.27
C LYS A 133 -14.06 -11.56 8.49
N ASP A 134 -13.16 -11.00 7.68
CA ASP A 134 -12.78 -9.59 7.76
C ASP A 134 -13.94 -8.65 7.44
N ILE A 135 -14.74 -8.96 6.41
CA ILE A 135 -15.95 -8.19 6.08
C ILE A 135 -16.92 -8.18 7.27
N PHE A 136 -17.17 -9.32 7.91
CA PHE A 136 -18.04 -9.38 9.08
C PHE A 136 -17.49 -8.57 10.26
N SER A 137 -16.18 -8.66 10.52
CA SER A 137 -15.51 -7.88 11.56
C SER A 137 -15.65 -6.37 11.32
N LEU A 138 -15.46 -5.92 10.08
CA LEU A 138 -15.63 -4.51 9.69
C LEU A 138 -17.07 -4.03 9.80
N GLN A 139 -18.04 -4.86 9.40
CA GLN A 139 -19.47 -4.54 9.56
C GLN A 139 -19.86 -4.41 11.04
N GLU A 140 -19.36 -5.31 11.89
CA GLU A 140 -19.62 -5.25 13.33
C GLU A 140 -18.98 -4.03 13.97
N LYS A 141 -17.74 -3.69 13.60
CA LYS A 141 -17.08 -2.45 14.02
C LYS A 141 -17.88 -1.22 13.61
N SER A 142 -18.31 -1.14 12.34
CA SER A 142 -19.15 -0.03 11.85
C SER A 142 -20.47 0.09 12.63
N ARG A 143 -21.08 -1.04 12.97
CA ARG A 143 -22.30 -1.07 13.80
C ARG A 143 -22.06 -0.52 15.21
N LEU A 144 -20.93 -0.84 15.82
CA LEU A 144 -20.54 -0.32 17.13
C LEU A 144 -20.23 1.19 17.07
N ASP A 145 -19.48 1.63 16.06
CA ASP A 145 -19.17 3.04 15.82
C ASP A 145 -20.47 3.85 15.63
N GLY A 146 -21.44 3.32 14.89
CA GLY A 146 -22.75 3.94 14.72
C GLY A 146 -23.56 4.07 16.02
N LYS A 147 -23.39 3.15 16.98
CA LYS A 147 -23.99 3.28 18.32
C LYS A 147 -23.29 4.36 19.14
N GLU A 148 -21.97 4.45 19.03
CA GLU A 148 -21.20 5.45 19.77
C GLU A 148 -21.49 6.87 19.25
N ILE A 149 -21.58 7.05 17.94
CA ILE A 149 -22.04 8.32 17.32
C ILE A 149 -23.42 8.71 17.86
N LYS A 150 -24.36 7.77 17.95
CA LYS A 150 -25.69 8.04 18.53
C LYS A 150 -25.62 8.47 20.00
N ARG A 151 -24.72 7.89 20.81
CA ARG A 151 -24.52 8.29 22.20
C ARG A 151 -23.94 9.70 22.30
N LEU A 152 -22.89 9.98 21.52
CA LEU A 152 -22.25 11.29 21.47
C LEU A 152 -23.23 12.38 21.02
N ASN A 153 -24.06 12.12 20.00
CA ASN A 153 -25.09 13.06 19.57
C ASN A 153 -26.11 13.38 20.67
N LYS A 154 -26.54 12.38 21.45
CA LYS A 154 -27.40 12.62 22.62
C LYS A 154 -26.72 13.48 23.67
N LYS A 155 -25.44 13.22 23.95
CA LYS A 155 -24.65 14.02 24.91
C LYS A 155 -24.53 15.47 24.44
N ASN A 156 -24.25 15.69 23.15
CA ASN A 156 -24.18 17.03 22.57
C ASN A 156 -25.52 17.78 22.69
N GLN A 157 -26.64 17.11 22.42
CA GLN A 157 -27.96 17.73 22.60
C GLN A 157 -28.26 18.13 24.05
N ILE A 158 -27.77 17.35 25.03
CA ILE A 158 -27.91 17.70 26.45
C ILE A 158 -27.07 18.94 26.76
N LEU A 159 -25.79 18.95 26.34
CA LEU A 159 -24.88 20.07 26.54
C LEU A 159 -25.37 21.35 25.87
N GLU A 160 -25.98 21.25 24.69
CA GLU A 160 -26.55 22.39 23.98
C GLU A 160 -27.71 23.01 24.75
N LYS A 161 -28.58 22.19 25.36
CA LYS A 161 -29.65 22.66 26.26
C LYS A 161 -29.09 23.30 27.52
N GLU A 162 -28.08 22.70 28.14
CA GLU A 162 -27.41 23.28 29.31
C GLU A 162 -26.78 24.63 28.99
N ASN A 163 -26.11 24.77 27.83
CA ASN A 163 -25.54 26.03 27.38
C ASN A 163 -26.60 27.10 27.11
N GLN A 164 -27.76 26.74 26.53
CA GLN A 164 -28.88 27.66 26.35
C GLN A 164 -29.42 28.16 27.71
N GLU A 165 -29.59 27.25 28.67
CA GLU A 165 -30.06 27.58 30.01
C GLU A 165 -29.07 28.48 30.76
N LEU A 166 -27.77 28.16 30.73
CA LEU A 166 -26.73 29.00 31.33
C LEU A 166 -26.65 30.38 30.66
N SER A 167 -26.83 30.44 29.34
CA SER A 167 -26.86 31.71 28.61
C SER A 167 -28.02 32.59 29.07
N LYS A 168 -29.20 31.99 29.28
CA LYS A 168 -30.37 32.69 29.81
C LYS A 168 -30.13 33.20 31.23
N GLN A 169 -29.58 32.38 32.13
CA GLN A 169 -29.23 32.80 33.50
C GLN A 169 -28.20 33.94 33.51
N LEU A 170 -27.25 33.90 32.58
CA LEU A 170 -26.25 34.96 32.42
C LEU A 170 -26.87 36.26 31.92
N GLU A 171 -27.90 36.18 31.09
CA GLU A 171 -28.65 37.35 30.61
C GLU A 171 -29.51 37.96 31.72
N GLU A 172 -30.21 37.13 32.50
CA GLU A 172 -31.00 37.55 33.68
C GLU A 172 -30.11 38.29 34.70
N THR A 173 -28.95 37.71 35.04
CA THR A 173 -28.00 38.35 35.97
C THR A 173 -27.40 39.65 35.42
N LYS A 174 -27.15 39.75 34.11
CA LYS A 174 -26.76 41.02 33.48
C LYS A 174 -27.82 42.10 33.68
N PHE A 175 -29.11 41.80 33.47
CA PHE A 175 -30.19 42.76 33.73
C PHE A 175 -30.24 43.21 35.20
N GLU A 176 -30.08 42.27 36.14
CA GLU A 176 -30.01 42.61 37.58
C GLU A 176 -28.82 43.54 37.89
N THR A 177 -27.66 43.31 37.28
CA THR A 177 -26.50 44.20 37.49
C THR A 177 -26.72 45.61 36.98
N VAL A 178 -27.42 45.78 35.84
CA VAL A 178 -27.77 47.10 35.29
C VAL A 178 -28.73 47.86 36.22
N ASP A 179 -29.72 47.17 36.80
CA ASP A 179 -30.62 47.77 37.79
C ASP A 179 -29.88 48.21 39.07
N LEU A 180 -28.92 47.38 39.54
CA LEU A 180 -28.07 47.72 40.68
C LEU A 180 -27.16 48.91 40.40
N GLU A 181 -26.55 49.00 39.21
CA GLU A 181 -25.75 50.18 38.81
C GLU A 181 -26.59 51.46 38.79
N GLY A 182 -27.82 51.39 38.26
CA GLY A 182 -28.77 52.50 38.30
C GLY A 182 -29.11 52.93 39.74
N LYS A 183 -29.39 51.96 40.62
CA LYS A 183 -29.62 52.21 42.06
C LYS A 183 -28.40 52.83 42.74
N ILE A 184 -27.19 52.37 42.44
CA ILE A 184 -25.93 52.92 42.94
C ILE A 184 -25.78 54.37 42.48
N GLU A 185 -26.10 54.68 41.22
CA GLU A 185 -25.98 56.05 40.70
C GLU A 185 -26.97 57.02 41.37
N ILE A 186 -28.21 56.61 41.60
CA ILE A 186 -29.20 57.41 42.36
C ILE A 186 -28.71 57.68 43.79
N LYS A 187 -28.22 56.64 44.49
CA LYS A 187 -27.66 56.76 45.84
C LYS A 187 -26.43 57.70 45.86
N LYS A 188 -25.54 57.62 44.87
CA LYS A 188 -24.41 58.56 44.71
C LYS A 188 -24.88 60.01 44.54
N LYS A 189 -25.93 60.26 43.76
CA LYS A 189 -26.52 61.60 43.59
C LYS A 189 -27.14 62.13 44.88
N GLN A 190 -27.88 61.28 45.61
CA GLN A 190 -28.43 61.65 46.93
C GLN A 190 -27.32 62.00 47.91
N LEU A 191 -26.28 61.15 48.03
CA LEU A 191 -25.14 61.39 48.91
C LEU A 191 -24.43 62.71 48.59
N LYS A 192 -24.25 63.04 47.31
CA LYS A 192 -23.69 64.34 46.89
C LYS A 192 -24.54 65.52 47.37
N ARG A 193 -25.87 65.44 47.26
CA ARG A 193 -26.79 66.49 47.75
C ARG A 193 -26.68 66.67 49.27
N THR A 194 -26.77 65.57 50.02
CA THR A 194 -26.68 65.60 51.49
C THR A 194 -25.32 66.15 51.95
N LYS A 195 -24.24 65.79 51.26
CA LYS A 195 -22.91 66.35 51.51
C LYS A 195 -22.89 67.86 51.27
N SER A 196 -23.45 68.35 50.16
CA SER A 196 -23.54 69.77 49.88
C SER A 196 -24.44 70.54 50.86
N ASP A 197 -25.50 69.91 51.36
CA ASP A 197 -26.36 70.50 52.39
C ASP A 197 -25.63 70.61 53.74
N LEU A 198 -24.93 69.56 54.17
CA LEU A 198 -24.10 69.58 55.38
C LEU A 198 -22.99 70.62 55.27
N GLU A 199 -22.25 70.67 54.16
CA GLU A 199 -21.22 71.69 53.92
C GLU A 199 -21.78 73.11 53.96
N ARG A 200 -23.04 73.32 53.54
CA ARG A 200 -23.72 74.61 53.65
C ARG A 200 -24.02 74.97 55.10
N CYS A 201 -24.60 74.05 55.86
CA CYS A 201 -24.86 74.27 57.29
C CYS A 201 -23.55 74.56 58.06
N PHE A 202 -22.48 73.82 57.77
CA PHE A 202 -21.16 74.09 58.39
C PHE A 202 -20.53 75.42 57.98
N LYS A 203 -20.86 75.96 56.80
CA LYS A 203 -20.39 77.28 56.36
C LYS A 203 -21.21 78.42 56.95
N GLU A 204 -22.51 78.22 57.16
CA GLU A 204 -23.40 79.19 57.80
C GLU A 204 -23.01 79.42 59.27
N ASP A 205 -22.49 78.40 59.96
CA ASP A 205 -21.97 78.52 61.33
C ASP A 205 -20.56 79.16 61.42
N ASN A 206 -19.88 79.37 60.29
CA ASN A 206 -18.49 79.86 60.25
C ASN A 206 -18.27 81.09 59.37
N ALA A 207 -19.31 81.80 58.95
CA ALA A 207 -19.17 82.98 58.11
C ALA A 207 -18.76 84.22 58.93
N PRO A 208 -17.57 84.81 58.71
CA PRO A 208 -17.23 86.13 59.24
C PRO A 208 -17.95 87.19 58.40
N ASN A 209 -18.55 88.18 59.08
CA ASN A 209 -19.04 89.41 58.46
C ASN A 209 -17.86 90.22 57.92
N GLU A 210 -17.66 90.27 56.60
CA GLU A 210 -16.85 91.33 55.98
C GLU A 210 -17.44 91.79 54.65
N ASP A 211 -17.67 93.10 54.60
CA ASP A 211 -18.06 93.92 53.46
C ASP A 211 -16.90 94.09 52.43
N GLU A 212 -17.26 94.64 51.26
CA GLU A 212 -16.40 95.26 50.21
C GLU A 212 -15.96 94.43 48.97
N ILE A 213 -16.75 94.54 47.87
CA ILE A 213 -16.45 95.10 46.50
C ILE A 213 -14.97 95.04 45.96
N PRO A 214 -14.60 94.94 44.63
CA PRO A 214 -15.36 94.89 43.34
C PRO A 214 -14.92 93.86 42.24
N LYS A 215 -15.84 93.67 41.27
CA LYS A 215 -15.74 93.50 39.80
C LYS A 215 -14.34 93.33 39.13
N ASN A 216 -14.18 92.30 38.26
CA ASN A 216 -13.66 92.50 36.89
C ASN A 216 -13.82 91.31 35.90
N LYS A 217 -14.21 91.68 34.66
CA LYS A 217 -13.86 91.14 33.32
C LYS A 217 -14.33 89.77 32.79
N LYS A 218 -15.37 89.87 31.94
CA LYS A 218 -15.59 89.30 30.59
C LYS A 218 -14.48 88.43 29.95
N VAL A 219 -14.88 87.27 29.41
CA VAL A 219 -14.49 86.74 28.07
C VAL A 219 -15.67 85.94 27.47
N PRO A 220 -16.05 86.11 26.19
CA PRO A 220 -17.07 85.31 25.51
C PRO A 220 -16.47 84.15 24.71
N ARG A 221 -17.15 83.00 24.63
CA ARG A 221 -16.98 82.02 23.54
C ARG A 221 -18.36 81.50 23.10
N PRO A 222 -18.72 81.61 21.81
CA PRO A 222 -19.97 81.10 21.27
C PRO A 222 -19.80 79.73 20.60
N GLY A 223 -20.93 79.04 20.42
CA GLY A 223 -21.17 78.02 19.38
C GLY A 223 -20.66 76.62 19.72
N GLY A 224 -21.49 75.62 20.08
CA GLY A 224 -22.90 75.44 19.76
C GLY A 224 -23.06 74.82 18.38
N GLY A 225 -23.01 73.48 18.33
CA GLY A 225 -23.23 72.69 17.11
C GLY A 225 -22.64 71.29 17.20
N ARG A 226 -23.26 70.40 18.00
CA ARG A 226 -23.03 68.95 17.88
C ARG A 226 -24.23 68.35 17.15
N CYS A 227 -23.95 67.87 15.94
CA CYS A 227 -24.86 67.07 15.14
C CYS A 227 -25.25 65.79 15.89
N PRO A 228 -26.49 65.30 15.73
CA PRO A 228 -26.81 63.93 16.12
C PRO A 228 -26.01 63.00 15.20
N GLY A 229 -25.12 62.20 15.79
CA GLY A 229 -24.36 61.20 15.07
C GLY A 229 -25.30 60.17 14.48
N GLU A 230 -25.47 60.23 13.16
CA GLU A 230 -25.85 59.07 12.37
C GLU A 230 -24.82 57.98 12.66
N TYR A 231 -25.31 56.88 13.22
CA TYR A 231 -24.56 55.65 13.39
C TYR A 231 -24.27 55.13 11.98
N CYS A 232 -23.16 55.55 11.41
CA CYS A 232 -22.50 54.81 10.33
C CYS A 232 -22.14 53.45 10.92
N GLY A 233 -23.02 52.47 10.72
CA GLY A 233 -22.68 51.05 10.83
C GLY A 233 -21.61 50.77 9.80
N ALA A 234 -20.37 51.07 10.16
CA ALA A 234 -19.23 50.75 9.37
C ALA A 234 -19.11 49.23 9.39
N ILE A 235 -19.45 48.61 8.26
CA ILE A 235 -19.19 47.21 7.95
C ILE A 235 -17.67 47.09 7.78
N PHE A 236 -16.91 47.28 8.87
CA PHE A 236 -15.52 46.87 8.99
C PHE A 236 -15.56 45.61 9.84
N GLY A 237 -15.60 44.45 9.20
CA GLY A 237 -15.66 43.19 9.94
C GLY A 237 -15.50 41.92 9.12
N GLU A 238 -15.62 41.96 7.79
CA GLU A 238 -15.54 40.74 6.98
C GLU A 238 -14.18 40.54 6.31
N GLU A 239 -13.48 41.60 5.87
CA GLU A 239 -12.20 41.45 5.16
C GLU A 239 -11.03 40.95 6.05
N GLU A 240 -10.98 41.34 7.33
CA GLU A 240 -9.91 40.86 8.24
C GLU A 240 -10.06 39.36 8.57
N ASN A 241 -11.26 38.81 8.45
CA ASN A 241 -11.54 37.42 8.79
C ASN A 241 -11.18 36.47 7.62
N GLU A 242 -11.27 36.93 6.37
CA GLU A 242 -10.87 36.14 5.20
C GLU A 242 -9.35 35.91 5.12
N ASP A 243 -8.54 36.92 5.43
CA ASP A 243 -7.07 36.79 5.43
C ASP A 243 -6.58 35.85 6.55
N TYR A 244 -7.23 35.89 7.72
CA TYR A 244 -6.95 34.94 8.80
C TYR A 244 -7.27 33.50 8.39
N ASN A 245 -8.44 33.28 7.79
CA ASN A 245 -8.84 31.95 7.32
C ASN A 245 -7.93 31.43 6.21
N ARG A 246 -7.46 32.29 5.30
CA ARG A 246 -6.53 31.90 4.23
C ARG A 246 -5.15 31.49 4.79
N LYS A 247 -4.60 32.26 5.73
CA LYS A 247 -3.33 31.92 6.41
C LYS A 247 -3.42 30.61 7.19
N ASN A 248 -4.55 30.39 7.88
CA ASN A 248 -4.79 29.16 8.61
C ASN A 248 -4.87 27.95 7.66
N LEU A 249 -5.61 28.07 6.54
CA LEU A 249 -5.69 27.02 5.52
C LEU A 249 -4.31 26.69 4.93
N GLN A 250 -3.51 27.70 4.60
CA GLN A 250 -2.17 27.49 4.04
C GLN A 250 -1.23 26.78 5.03
N SER A 251 -1.32 27.10 6.33
CA SER A 251 -0.58 26.38 7.37
C SER A 251 -0.99 24.91 7.48
N GLU A 252 -2.29 24.62 7.39
CA GLU A 252 -2.81 23.25 7.41
C GLU A 252 -2.43 22.47 6.14
N ILE A 253 -2.41 23.12 4.96
CA ILE A 253 -1.90 22.51 3.72
C ILE A 253 -0.44 22.08 3.89
N GLN A 254 0.42 22.98 4.41
CA GLN A 254 1.84 22.67 4.64
C GLN A 254 2.03 21.52 5.62
N LYS A 255 1.23 21.48 6.69
CA LYS A 255 1.24 20.37 7.66
C LYS A 255 0.79 19.05 7.03
N ALA A 256 -0.23 19.07 6.18
CA ALA A 256 -0.68 17.88 5.44
C ALA A 256 0.39 17.37 4.47
N ILE A 257 1.09 18.27 3.77
CA ILE A 257 2.21 17.92 2.89
C ILE A 257 3.33 17.24 3.70
N GLN A 258 3.75 17.83 4.82
CA GLN A 258 4.80 17.25 5.69
C GLN A 258 4.42 15.86 6.21
N GLU A 259 3.16 15.65 6.58
CA GLU A 259 2.67 14.35 7.05
C GLU A 259 2.68 13.30 5.93
N ILE A 260 2.31 13.68 4.71
CA ILE A 260 2.37 12.79 3.54
C ILE A 260 3.82 12.49 3.17
N GLU A 261 4.73 13.47 3.23
CA GLU A 261 6.15 13.27 2.98
C GLU A 261 6.79 12.33 4.01
N ALA A 262 6.48 12.53 5.31
CA ALA A 262 6.88 11.60 6.35
C ALA A 262 6.30 10.20 6.08
N GLY A 263 5.03 10.18 5.67
CA GLY A 263 4.34 9.02 5.15
C GLY A 263 5.15 8.33 4.07
N LEU A 264 5.62 8.99 3.01
CA LEU A 264 6.36 8.37 1.90
C LEU A 264 7.70 7.71 2.32
N GLN A 265 8.33 8.19 3.39
CA GLN A 265 9.63 7.68 3.86
C GLN A 265 9.55 6.38 4.67
N GLU A 266 8.38 5.98 5.19
CA GLU A 266 8.28 4.72 5.94
C GLU A 266 8.47 3.50 5.02
N GLU A 267 8.99 2.39 5.55
CA GLU A 267 9.22 1.18 4.76
C GLU A 267 7.93 0.39 4.44
N PRO A 268 7.80 -0.16 3.22
CA PRO A 268 8.67 0.05 2.06
C PRO A 268 8.53 1.48 1.51
N VAL A 269 9.66 2.10 1.18
CA VAL A 269 9.73 3.47 0.65
C VAL A 269 8.94 3.59 -0.64
N ILE A 270 8.11 4.63 -0.74
CA ILE A 270 7.34 4.98 -1.94
C ILE A 270 7.91 6.29 -2.49
N THR A 271 8.22 6.32 -3.79
CA THR A 271 8.74 7.55 -4.40
C THR A 271 7.59 8.52 -4.74
N SER A 272 7.90 9.80 -4.87
CA SER A 272 6.91 10.80 -5.31
C SER A 272 6.35 10.46 -6.68
N GLU A 273 7.20 10.02 -7.62
CA GLU A 273 6.78 9.68 -8.99
C GLU A 273 5.85 8.48 -9.01
N GLU A 274 6.07 7.52 -8.11
CA GLU A 274 5.14 6.43 -7.92
C GLU A 274 3.78 7.01 -7.54
N LEU A 275 3.68 7.80 -6.47
CA LEU A 275 2.42 8.36 -6.01
C LEU A 275 1.72 9.23 -7.07
N ASP A 276 2.48 10.01 -7.84
CA ASP A 276 1.97 10.86 -8.92
C ASP A 276 1.43 10.07 -10.12
N ALA A 277 1.77 8.78 -10.28
CA ALA A 277 1.24 7.99 -11.39
C ALA A 277 -0.30 7.82 -11.37
N ASP A 278 -0.95 8.07 -10.23
CA ASP A 278 -2.41 8.04 -10.08
C ASP A 278 -3.07 9.45 -10.19
N SER A 279 -2.27 10.52 -10.28
CA SER A 279 -2.76 11.91 -10.34
C SER A 279 -2.23 12.65 -11.57
N PRO A 280 -3.08 13.21 -12.44
CA PRO A 280 -2.63 13.93 -13.62
C PRO A 280 -1.91 15.26 -13.32
N ILE A 281 -2.11 15.81 -12.11
CA ILE A 281 -1.60 17.12 -11.70
C ILE A 281 -0.53 16.97 -10.59
N GLY A 282 -0.44 15.78 -9.97
CA GLY A 282 0.48 15.49 -8.89
C GLY A 282 -0.13 15.76 -7.51
N TRP A 283 0.19 14.92 -6.53
CA TRP A 283 -0.51 14.92 -5.25
C TRP A 283 -0.28 16.21 -4.43
N LYS A 284 0.88 16.87 -4.59
CA LYS A 284 1.19 18.15 -3.93
C LYS A 284 0.32 19.27 -4.47
N GLU A 285 0.26 19.40 -5.80
CA GLU A 285 -0.54 20.41 -6.46
C GLU A 285 -2.05 20.18 -6.24
N GLU A 286 -2.50 18.93 -6.08
CA GLU A 286 -3.87 18.63 -5.65
C GLU A 286 -4.23 19.17 -4.26
N LEU A 287 -3.27 19.17 -3.32
CA LEU A 287 -3.45 19.72 -1.97
C LEU A 287 -3.34 21.24 -1.94
N GLU A 288 -2.48 21.83 -2.76
CA GLU A 288 -2.34 23.29 -2.86
C GLU A 288 -3.60 23.94 -3.46
N ASN A 289 -4.33 23.21 -4.30
CA ASN A 289 -5.55 23.69 -4.96
C ASN A 289 -6.85 23.48 -4.16
N VAL A 290 -6.79 23.13 -2.87
CA VAL A 290 -8.00 22.94 -2.04
C VAL A 290 -8.61 24.28 -1.60
N SER A 291 -9.93 24.37 -1.61
CA SER A 291 -10.66 25.60 -1.25
C SER A 291 -11.02 25.71 0.24
N GLY A 292 -10.83 24.65 1.03
CA GLY A 292 -11.18 24.65 2.45
C GLY A 292 -10.69 23.43 3.22
N LEU A 293 -10.78 23.53 4.55
CA LEU A 293 -10.23 22.53 5.49
C LEU A 293 -10.87 21.14 5.36
N ALA A 294 -12.17 21.08 5.06
CA ALA A 294 -12.86 19.81 4.86
C ALA A 294 -12.37 19.06 3.61
N ASP A 295 -12.17 19.79 2.51
CA ASP A 295 -11.64 19.24 1.25
C ASP A 295 -10.17 18.80 1.42
N LEU A 296 -9.37 19.62 2.12
CA LEU A 296 -7.99 19.26 2.49
C LEU A 296 -7.92 17.94 3.24
N ASN A 297 -8.71 17.77 4.29
CA ASN A 297 -8.72 16.53 5.08
C ASN A 297 -9.16 15.33 4.24
N ASN A 298 -10.14 15.50 3.36
CA ASN A 298 -10.60 14.44 2.47
C ASN A 298 -9.51 14.03 1.47
N LYS A 299 -8.87 14.98 0.78
CA LYS A 299 -7.78 14.70 -0.17
C LYS A 299 -6.59 14.06 0.52
N LYS A 300 -6.21 14.57 1.70
CA LYS A 300 -5.14 13.98 2.53
C LYS A 300 -5.42 12.50 2.84
N GLU A 301 -6.63 12.16 3.30
CA GLU A 301 -7.02 10.78 3.59
C GLU A 301 -6.99 9.88 2.34
N ILE A 302 -7.40 10.40 1.18
CA ILE A 302 -7.31 9.68 -0.10
C ILE A 302 -5.84 9.36 -0.44
N ILE A 303 -4.96 10.35 -0.37
CA ILE A 303 -3.53 10.19 -0.67
C ILE A 303 -2.89 9.18 0.30
N LEU A 304 -3.15 9.30 1.61
CA LEU A 304 -2.65 8.35 2.61
C LEU A 304 -3.16 6.92 2.35
N ARG A 305 -4.39 6.75 1.87
CA ARG A 305 -4.93 5.44 1.50
C ARG A 305 -4.22 4.86 0.28
N ILE A 306 -3.88 5.68 -0.72
CA ILE A 306 -3.10 5.25 -1.90
C ILE A 306 -1.70 4.79 -1.47
N ILE A 307 -1.02 5.56 -0.61
CA ILE A 307 0.30 5.20 -0.04
C ILE A 307 0.22 3.83 0.65
N LYS A 308 -0.75 3.64 1.56
CA LYS A 308 -0.96 2.35 2.25
C LYS A 308 -1.18 1.20 1.28
N LYS A 309 -2.04 1.38 0.27
CA LYS A 309 -2.31 0.34 -0.75
C LYS A 309 -1.05 -0.04 -1.51
N ARG A 310 -0.24 0.93 -1.93
CA ARG A 310 1.02 0.69 -2.65
C ARG A 310 2.05 -0.02 -1.80
N ARG A 311 2.12 0.27 -0.50
CA ARG A 311 2.97 -0.50 0.42
C ARG A 311 2.59 -1.95 0.48
N THR A 312 1.30 -2.24 0.66
CA THR A 312 0.81 -3.62 0.69
C THR A 312 1.20 -4.36 -0.58
N LEU A 313 1.06 -3.72 -1.74
CA LEU A 313 1.48 -4.29 -3.02
C LEU A 313 3.00 -4.53 -3.08
N LYS A 314 3.83 -3.57 -2.63
CA LYS A 314 5.29 -3.76 -2.58
C LYS A 314 5.70 -4.90 -1.65
N ILE A 315 5.06 -5.02 -0.48
CA ILE A 315 5.28 -6.12 0.47
C ILE A 315 4.92 -7.46 -0.19
N GLN A 316 3.79 -7.55 -0.88
CA GLN A 316 3.37 -8.75 -1.60
C GLN A 316 4.31 -9.10 -2.78
N GLN A 317 4.94 -8.10 -3.40
CA GLN A 317 5.88 -8.29 -4.51
C GLN A 317 7.33 -8.58 -4.05
N GLN A 318 7.69 -8.31 -2.80
CA GLN A 318 9.04 -8.57 -2.28
C GLN A 318 9.47 -10.05 -2.43
N PRO A 319 8.65 -11.05 -2.07
CA PRO A 319 8.99 -12.46 -2.28
C PRO A 319 9.31 -12.78 -3.74
N LEU A 320 8.51 -12.25 -4.67
CA LEU A 320 8.71 -12.45 -6.11
C LEU A 320 10.03 -11.81 -6.58
N LYS A 321 10.35 -10.60 -6.11
CA LYS A 321 11.60 -9.91 -6.46
C LYS A 321 12.82 -10.68 -5.94
N ILE A 322 12.76 -11.18 -4.70
CA ILE A 322 13.82 -12.00 -4.09
C ILE A 322 14.01 -13.28 -4.90
N PHE A 323 12.92 -13.97 -5.24
CA PHE A 323 12.94 -15.17 -6.07
C PHE A 323 13.58 -14.93 -7.44
N LEU A 324 13.19 -13.86 -8.15
CA LEU A 324 13.79 -13.49 -9.43
C LEU A 324 15.28 -13.16 -9.31
N GLN A 325 15.71 -12.49 -8.23
CA GLN A 325 17.13 -12.23 -7.98
C GLN A 325 17.91 -13.53 -7.74
N GLN A 326 17.35 -14.50 -7.02
CA GLN A 326 17.96 -15.82 -6.82
C GLN A 326 18.14 -16.54 -8.16
N ILE A 327 17.11 -16.55 -9.02
CA ILE A 327 17.20 -17.13 -10.36
C ILE A 327 18.30 -16.44 -11.19
N ILE A 328 18.34 -15.11 -11.19
CA ILE A 328 19.37 -14.36 -11.94
C ILE A 328 20.78 -14.70 -11.43
N GLN A 329 20.97 -14.81 -10.11
CA GLN A 329 22.26 -15.23 -9.54
C GLN A 329 22.62 -16.66 -9.93
N GLN A 330 21.66 -17.57 -9.93
CA GLN A 330 21.86 -18.94 -10.37
C GLN A 330 22.30 -19.00 -11.84
N ILE A 331 21.60 -18.29 -12.74
CA ILE A 331 21.97 -18.18 -14.16
C ILE A 331 23.38 -17.61 -14.33
N LYS A 332 23.74 -16.54 -13.60
CA LYS A 332 25.09 -15.97 -13.65
C LYS A 332 26.15 -16.96 -13.18
N SER A 333 25.86 -17.73 -12.13
CA SER A 333 26.79 -18.74 -11.63
C SER A 333 27.02 -19.86 -12.65
N GLU A 334 25.96 -20.30 -13.35
CA GLU A 334 26.06 -21.30 -14.42
C GLU A 334 26.80 -20.77 -15.65
N LEU A 335 26.57 -19.51 -16.03
CA LEU A 335 27.31 -18.89 -17.13
C LEU A 335 28.81 -18.78 -16.83
N ASN A 336 29.19 -18.48 -15.59
CA ASN A 336 30.60 -18.41 -15.17
C ASN A 336 31.26 -19.79 -15.04
N LYS A 337 30.48 -20.86 -14.85
CA LYS A 337 30.99 -22.24 -14.85
C LYS A 337 31.30 -22.76 -16.24
N LYS A 338 30.72 -22.18 -17.31
CA LYS A 338 31.12 -22.56 -18.67
C LYS A 338 32.59 -22.15 -18.88
N PRO A 339 33.48 -23.10 -19.20
CA PRO A 339 34.88 -22.78 -19.44
C PRO A 339 34.95 -21.74 -20.56
N SER A 340 35.81 -20.74 -20.39
CA SER A 340 36.16 -19.82 -21.46
C SER A 340 36.50 -20.67 -22.68
N LEU A 341 35.67 -20.60 -23.71
CA LEU A 341 36.00 -21.16 -25.03
C LEU A 341 37.32 -20.51 -25.42
N GLU A 342 38.42 -21.20 -25.17
CA GLU A 342 39.71 -20.82 -25.68
C GLU A 342 39.53 -20.80 -27.20
N ASN A 343 39.65 -19.61 -27.80
CA ASN A 343 39.53 -19.37 -29.24
C ASN A 343 40.66 -20.05 -30.05
N HIS A 344 41.26 -21.13 -29.53
CA HIS A 344 42.38 -21.81 -30.15
C HIS A 344 41.99 -22.65 -31.38
N GLU A 345 40.69 -22.84 -31.68
CA GLU A 345 40.25 -23.62 -32.84
C GLU A 345 39.75 -22.79 -34.05
N LEU A 346 39.81 -21.45 -34.01
CA LEU A 346 39.32 -20.60 -35.12
C LEU A 346 40.41 -20.06 -36.07
N ASN A 347 41.66 -20.48 -35.94
CA ASN A 347 42.77 -19.95 -36.75
C ASN A 347 43.33 -20.89 -37.82
N GLU A 348 42.67 -22.01 -38.14
CA GLU A 348 43.03 -22.79 -39.33
C GLU A 348 41.99 -22.59 -40.45
N PRO A 349 42.29 -21.74 -41.46
CA PRO A 349 41.53 -21.75 -42.69
C PRO A 349 41.91 -23.00 -43.49
N ASN A 350 40.96 -23.91 -43.69
CA ASN A 350 41.01 -24.93 -44.75
C ASN A 350 40.35 -24.40 -46.03
#